data_AF-A0A209CHR8-F1
#
_entry.id   AF-A0A209CHR8-F1
#
_cell.length_a   1.000
_cell.length_b   1.000
_cell.length_c   1.000
_cell.angle_alpha   90.00
_cell.angle_beta   90.00
_cell.angle_gamma   90.00
#
_symmetry.space_group_name_H-M   'P 1'
#
loop_
_entity.id
_entity.type
_entity.pdbx_description
1 polymer ?
#
loop_
_entity_poly.entity_id
_entity_poly.type
_entity_poly.pdbx_seq_one_letter_code
_entity_poly.pdbx_strand_id
1 'polypeptide(L)'
;MSTLAPEARRTPDGVDWELFAQRHWDRRPVRLRARPPFGLDAVHPLNVASCAPFRAGTRFWVMPDVRFLLGDGWLRAPGTLLPDTTDPTLDDYLDRLEAEVPGQGYLLTVRQPLLLDHALWSAVRDTVSGLWRHVGWPNLPLTAEVLTGDRFVQHAGAAEAPTHAALTWVLRGRMDVTLWDERGGPPPTDIAEPDRDVPGACGLSAGAGELLYWPGDQRHVDTYRERCVALRLRIPVDRGLPFTALRDLLADLVHAGRDRDETVPYFPFGPGTGIGDPGGVLPRLTALGDELRGAVESERLRRTLRVRWAALRSAAGLEPIPVPRDGVAITRGTRFRRTGEIVRMADGPAHEVWAVDGNVFTLPGAAGDRVYAALGDGAETGADDVCRALSAGDDRNDPTVLALLDRLYRLRGIDLVEEGTR
;
A
#
# COMPACT_ATOMS: atom_id res chain seq x y z
N MET A 1 -8.12 -35.66 -31.97
CA MET A 1 -9.42 -35.06 -31.58
C MET A 1 -9.12 -33.92 -30.63
N SER A 2 -9.48 -32.71 -31.07
CA SER A 2 -8.96 -31.44 -30.60
C SER A 2 -9.48 -31.07 -29.21
N THR A 3 -8.56 -30.64 -28.37
CA THR A 3 -8.72 -30.12 -27.02
C THR A 3 -9.48 -28.79 -27.07
N LEU A 4 -10.64 -28.69 -26.43
CA LEU A 4 -11.28 -27.42 -26.13
C LEU A 4 -10.77 -26.93 -24.77
N ALA A 5 -9.84 -25.98 -24.81
CA ALA A 5 -9.48 -25.18 -23.65
C ALA A 5 -10.69 -24.32 -23.24
N PRO A 6 -10.96 -24.12 -21.94
CA PRO A 6 -12.03 -23.24 -21.51
C PRO A 6 -11.67 -21.79 -21.87
N GLU A 7 -12.55 -21.16 -22.65
CA GLU A 7 -12.47 -19.73 -22.97
C GLU A 7 -12.37 -18.91 -21.69
N ALA A 8 -11.22 -18.25 -21.50
CA ALA A 8 -11.05 -17.24 -20.49
C ALA A 8 -12.11 -16.15 -20.69
N ARG A 9 -12.98 -15.97 -19.71
CA ARG A 9 -13.94 -14.86 -19.64
C ARG A 9 -13.15 -13.54 -19.67
N ARG A 10 -13.02 -12.95 -20.85
CA ARG A 10 -12.61 -11.55 -21.01
C ARG A 10 -13.64 -10.68 -20.29
N THR A 11 -13.21 -9.97 -19.25
CA THR A 11 -14.00 -8.86 -18.70
C THR A 11 -13.85 -7.68 -19.66
N PRO A 12 -14.92 -7.20 -20.31
CA PRO A 12 -14.81 -6.23 -21.42
C PRO A 12 -14.15 -4.90 -21.04
N ASP A 13 -14.15 -4.54 -19.76
CA ASP A 13 -13.73 -3.21 -19.26
C ASP A 13 -12.59 -3.24 -18.22
N GLY A 14 -12.00 -4.43 -17.98
CA GLY A 14 -10.92 -4.63 -17.01
C GLY A 14 -9.54 -4.80 -17.65
N VAL A 15 -8.47 -4.61 -16.87
CA VAL A 15 -7.11 -4.93 -17.32
C VAL A 15 -6.96 -6.45 -17.39
N ASP A 16 -6.57 -6.97 -18.55
CA ASP A 16 -6.09 -8.35 -18.68
C ASP A 16 -4.70 -8.45 -18.02
N TRP A 17 -4.71 -8.76 -16.72
CA TRP A 17 -3.49 -8.80 -15.91
C TRP A 17 -2.52 -9.91 -16.34
N GLU A 18 -3.02 -11.00 -16.90
CA GLU A 18 -2.17 -12.07 -17.43
C GLU A 18 -1.38 -11.56 -18.64
N LEU A 19 -2.08 -10.98 -19.62
CA LEU A 19 -1.45 -10.40 -20.79
C LEU A 19 -0.49 -9.26 -20.43
N PHE A 20 -0.90 -8.41 -19.49
CA PHE A 20 -0.08 -7.32 -18.98
C PHE A 20 1.21 -7.84 -18.33
N ALA A 21 1.12 -8.83 -17.45
CA ALA A 21 2.27 -9.45 -16.79
C ALA A 21 3.25 -10.09 -17.78
N GLN A 22 2.73 -10.72 -18.83
CA GLN A 22 3.56 -11.35 -19.86
C GLN A 22 4.28 -10.33 -20.76
N ARG A 23 3.63 -9.22 -21.10
CA ARG A 23 4.11 -8.30 -22.15
C ARG A 23 4.73 -6.99 -21.67
N HIS A 24 4.42 -6.57 -20.45
CA HIS A 24 4.70 -5.21 -19.99
C HIS A 24 5.41 -5.16 -18.64
N TRP A 25 4.93 -5.95 -17.65
CA TRP A 25 5.51 -5.94 -16.31
C TRP A 25 7.03 -6.19 -16.34
N ASP A 26 7.78 -5.28 -15.73
CA ASP A 26 9.25 -5.25 -15.64
C ASP A 26 9.97 -5.31 -17.00
N ARG A 27 9.32 -4.84 -18.07
CA ARG A 27 9.86 -4.91 -19.43
C ARG A 27 9.80 -3.60 -20.18
N ARG A 28 8.61 -2.98 -20.23
CA ARG A 28 8.43 -1.76 -21.03
C ARG A 28 7.26 -0.91 -20.55
N PRO A 29 7.36 0.42 -20.72
CA PRO A 29 6.23 1.31 -20.54
C PRO A 29 5.06 0.97 -21.46
N VAL A 30 3.83 1.25 -21.01
CA VAL A 30 2.62 1.06 -21.81
C VAL A 30 1.50 1.97 -21.36
N ARG A 31 0.62 2.31 -22.31
CA ARG A 31 -0.69 2.90 -22.08
C ARG A 31 -1.79 1.89 -22.42
N LEU A 32 -2.76 1.74 -21.54
CA LEU A 32 -3.91 0.84 -21.70
C LEU A 32 -5.20 1.59 -21.43
N ARG A 33 -6.30 1.14 -22.04
CA ARG A 33 -7.63 1.47 -21.54
C ARG A 33 -7.93 0.57 -20.36
N ALA A 34 -8.28 1.17 -19.22
CA ALA A 34 -8.48 0.44 -17.98
C ALA A 34 -9.42 1.22 -17.09
N ARG A 35 -10.54 0.61 -16.71
CA ARG A 35 -11.44 1.22 -15.74
C ARG A 35 -10.67 1.48 -14.42
N PRO A 36 -10.75 2.69 -13.86
CA PRO A 36 -10.13 2.96 -12.57
C PRO A 36 -10.82 2.20 -11.44
N PRO A 37 -10.11 1.91 -10.33
CA PRO A 37 -10.70 1.21 -9.18
C PRO A 37 -11.90 1.92 -8.56
N PHE A 38 -11.97 3.25 -8.65
CA PHE A 38 -13.07 4.07 -8.15
C PHE A 38 -13.31 5.29 -9.07
N GLY A 39 -14.48 5.92 -8.93
CA GLY A 39 -14.90 7.06 -9.73
C GLY A 39 -14.33 8.40 -9.25
N LEU A 40 -14.39 9.42 -10.12
CA LEU A 40 -13.91 10.77 -9.83
C LEU A 40 -14.65 11.44 -8.65
N ASP A 41 -15.92 11.08 -8.46
CA ASP A 41 -16.79 11.55 -7.38
C ASP A 41 -16.22 11.26 -5.98
N ALA A 42 -15.45 10.19 -5.82
CA ALA A 42 -14.81 9.84 -4.56
C ALA A 42 -13.59 10.72 -4.22
N VAL A 43 -13.01 11.44 -5.20
CA VAL A 43 -11.73 12.14 -5.04
C VAL A 43 -11.85 13.37 -4.14
N HIS A 44 -12.89 14.19 -4.34
CA HIS A 44 -13.03 15.44 -3.59
C HIS A 44 -13.24 15.21 -2.09
N PRO A 45 -14.20 14.38 -1.64
CA PRO A 45 -14.36 14.08 -0.21
C PRO A 45 -13.08 13.52 0.41
N LEU A 46 -12.37 12.66 -0.32
CA LEU A 46 -11.10 12.07 0.10
C LEU A 46 -10.00 13.12 0.28
N ASN A 47 -9.87 14.05 -0.68
CA ASN A 47 -8.91 15.15 -0.61
C ASN A 47 -9.26 16.12 0.52
N VAL A 48 -10.52 16.47 0.74
CA VAL A 48 -10.96 17.32 1.86
C VAL A 48 -10.57 16.70 3.20
N ALA A 49 -10.89 15.42 3.41
CA ALA A 49 -10.54 14.71 4.63
C ALA A 49 -9.01 14.62 4.83
N SER A 50 -8.27 14.37 3.75
CA SER A 50 -6.81 14.27 3.79
C SER A 50 -6.12 15.61 4.07
N CYS A 51 -6.66 16.70 3.54
CA CYS A 51 -6.09 18.04 3.64
C CYS A 51 -6.41 18.74 4.96
N ALA A 52 -7.49 18.37 5.64
CA ALA A 52 -7.96 19.04 6.86
C ALA A 52 -6.85 19.26 7.93
N PRO A 53 -5.96 18.29 8.24
CA PRO A 53 -4.89 18.48 9.22
C PRO A 53 -3.78 19.45 8.79
N PHE A 54 -3.63 19.71 7.48
CA PHE A 54 -2.49 20.44 6.89
C PHE A 54 -2.80 21.90 6.57
N ARG A 55 -4.07 22.32 6.69
CA ARG A 55 -4.49 23.71 6.43
C ARG A 55 -3.82 24.73 7.35
N ALA A 56 -3.50 24.34 8.58
CA ALA A 56 -2.79 25.19 9.53
C ALA A 56 -1.25 25.13 9.41
N GLY A 57 -0.71 24.35 8.46
CA GLY A 57 0.72 24.16 8.26
C GLY A 57 1.14 22.70 8.12
N THR A 58 2.39 22.48 7.69
CA THR A 58 2.97 21.14 7.52
C THR A 58 2.98 20.38 8.84
N ARG A 59 2.51 19.13 8.82
CA ARG A 59 2.64 18.19 9.94
C ARG A 59 3.64 17.11 9.58
N PHE A 60 4.63 16.92 10.46
CA PHE A 60 5.59 15.83 10.31
C PHE A 60 5.00 14.53 10.86
N TRP A 61 5.29 13.41 10.19
CA TRP A 61 4.92 12.06 10.65
C TRP A 61 3.41 11.80 10.77
N VAL A 62 2.59 12.51 10.00
CA VAL A 62 1.14 12.29 9.91
C VAL A 62 0.81 11.65 8.56
N MET A 63 -0.10 10.67 8.57
CA MET A 63 -0.69 10.11 7.36
C MET A 63 -2.17 10.48 7.29
N PRO A 64 -2.72 10.80 6.10
CA PRO A 64 -2.02 10.89 4.81
C PRO A 64 -1.03 12.08 4.77
N ASP A 65 -0.03 12.06 3.88
CA ASP A 65 0.91 13.19 3.67
C ASP A 65 0.41 14.06 2.52
N VAL A 66 0.39 15.37 2.71
CA VAL A 66 -0.14 16.34 1.74
C VAL A 66 0.95 17.31 1.33
N ARG A 67 1.18 17.39 0.01
CA ARG A 67 2.11 18.36 -0.59
C ARG A 67 1.38 19.17 -1.65
N PHE A 68 1.54 20.48 -1.57
CA PHE A 68 1.00 21.41 -2.54
C PHE A 68 2.14 22.20 -3.17
N LEU A 69 2.33 22.04 -4.48
CA LEU A 69 3.32 22.75 -5.27
C LEU A 69 2.62 23.79 -6.14
N LEU A 70 3.25 24.95 -6.25
CA LEU A 70 2.78 26.08 -7.05
C LEU A 70 3.99 26.65 -7.79
N GLY A 71 3.91 26.71 -9.12
CA GLY A 71 5.06 27.09 -9.95
C GLY A 71 6.24 26.13 -9.74
N ASP A 72 7.37 26.66 -9.25
CA ASP A 72 8.58 25.91 -8.94
C ASP A 72 8.75 25.59 -7.44
N GLY A 73 7.81 26.03 -6.59
CA GLY A 73 7.94 25.99 -5.14
C GLY A 73 6.97 25.03 -4.43
N TRP A 74 7.46 24.39 -3.37
CA TRP A 74 6.60 23.68 -2.40
C TRP A 74 6.09 24.65 -1.32
N LEU A 75 4.77 24.77 -1.18
CA LEU A 75 4.14 25.54 -0.11
C LEU A 75 4.01 24.70 1.17
N ARG A 76 4.71 25.11 2.23
CA ARG A 76 4.66 24.45 3.56
C ARG A 76 3.38 24.74 4.35
N ALA A 77 2.68 25.82 4.04
CA ALA A 77 1.44 26.22 4.69
C ALA A 77 0.44 26.71 3.62
N PRO A 78 -0.11 25.79 2.82
CA PRO A 78 -0.98 26.15 1.68
C PRO A 78 -2.33 26.76 2.11
N GLY A 79 -2.75 26.59 3.36
CA GLY A 79 -3.88 27.35 3.91
C GLY A 79 -5.19 27.13 3.17
N THR A 80 -5.73 28.20 2.59
CA THR A 80 -6.96 28.20 1.79
C THR A 80 -6.79 27.54 0.42
N LEU A 81 -5.56 27.37 -0.09
CA LEU A 81 -5.31 26.74 -1.38
C LEU A 81 -5.58 25.22 -1.37
N LEU A 82 -5.74 24.62 -0.19
CA LEU A 82 -6.19 23.23 -0.07
C LEU A 82 -7.72 23.13 -0.16
N PRO A 83 -8.26 22.01 -0.67
CA PRO A 83 -9.69 21.79 -0.70
C PRO A 83 -10.26 21.71 0.72
N ASP A 84 -11.48 22.19 0.89
CA ASP A 84 -12.22 22.04 2.14
C ASP A 84 -13.73 21.84 1.92
N THR A 85 -14.48 21.83 3.03
CA THR A 85 -15.94 21.66 3.02
C THR A 85 -16.70 22.87 2.47
N THR A 86 -16.03 24.00 2.23
CA THR A 86 -16.64 25.17 1.59
C THR A 86 -16.71 25.01 0.08
N ASP A 87 -15.91 24.11 -0.50
CA ASP A 87 -16.02 23.64 -1.87
C ASP A 87 -16.99 22.42 -1.90
N PRO A 88 -18.21 22.55 -2.44
CA PRO A 88 -19.15 21.41 -2.50
C PRO A 88 -18.65 20.29 -3.41
N THR A 89 -17.92 20.64 -4.47
CA THR A 89 -17.44 19.71 -5.47
C THR A 89 -15.96 19.93 -5.81
N LEU A 90 -15.38 18.96 -6.52
CA LEU A 90 -14.04 19.11 -7.10
C LEU A 90 -13.97 20.33 -8.04
N ASP A 91 -15.00 20.56 -8.85
CA ASP A 91 -15.01 21.67 -9.79
C ASP A 91 -15.01 23.02 -9.07
N ASP A 92 -15.80 23.16 -8.00
CA ASP A 92 -15.82 24.38 -7.19
C ASP A 92 -14.43 24.66 -6.58
N TYR A 93 -13.74 23.62 -6.08
CA TYR A 93 -12.38 23.74 -5.58
C TYR A 93 -11.40 24.22 -6.67
N LEU A 94 -11.46 23.61 -7.86
CA LEU A 94 -10.54 23.94 -8.95
C LEU A 94 -10.81 25.33 -9.52
N ASP A 95 -12.08 25.73 -9.64
CA ASP A 95 -12.47 27.07 -10.07
C ASP A 95 -11.98 28.14 -9.08
N ARG A 96 -12.14 27.88 -7.77
CA ARG A 96 -11.61 28.76 -6.71
C ARG A 96 -10.08 28.83 -6.76
N LEU A 97 -9.41 27.69 -6.89
CA LEU A 97 -7.95 27.65 -6.96
C LEU A 97 -7.43 28.44 -8.15
N GLU A 98 -8.02 28.28 -9.34
CA GLU A 98 -7.65 29.05 -10.52
C GLU A 98 -7.89 30.56 -10.37
N ALA A 99 -8.92 30.95 -9.62
CA ALA A 99 -9.17 32.36 -9.29
C ALA A 99 -8.15 32.93 -8.29
N GLU A 100 -7.70 32.13 -7.31
CA GLU A 100 -6.70 32.54 -6.31
C GLU A 100 -5.26 32.58 -6.89
N VAL A 101 -4.93 31.70 -7.84
CA VAL A 101 -3.59 31.62 -8.46
C VAL A 101 -3.63 31.66 -10.00
N PRO A 102 -4.09 32.77 -10.61
CA PRO A 102 -4.33 32.83 -12.04
C PRO A 102 -3.05 32.64 -12.87
N GLY A 103 -3.12 31.70 -13.81
CA GLY A 103 -2.06 31.41 -14.77
C GLY A 103 -0.86 30.65 -14.20
N GLN A 104 -0.85 30.32 -12.91
CA GLN A 104 0.19 29.50 -12.29
C GLN A 104 -0.17 28.02 -12.38
N GLY A 105 0.83 27.19 -12.71
CA GLY A 105 0.69 25.74 -12.60
C GLY A 105 0.67 25.31 -11.15
N TYR A 106 -0.14 24.29 -10.83
CA TYR A 106 -0.23 23.74 -9.48
C TYR A 106 -0.27 22.22 -9.49
N LEU A 107 0.17 21.63 -8.38
CA LEU A 107 0.05 20.20 -8.12
C LEU A 107 -0.22 19.94 -6.63
N LEU A 108 -1.38 19.37 -6.34
CA LEU A 108 -1.72 18.75 -5.08
C LEU A 108 -1.39 17.26 -5.16
N THR A 109 -0.51 16.79 -4.29
CA THR A 109 -0.22 15.36 -4.08
C THR A 109 -0.66 14.96 -2.69
N VAL A 110 -1.60 14.02 -2.62
CA VAL A 110 -2.01 13.37 -1.38
C VAL A 110 -1.49 11.94 -1.38
N ARG A 111 -0.56 11.63 -0.48
CA ARG A 111 0.04 10.30 -0.33
C ARG A 111 -0.71 9.49 0.72
N GLN A 112 -0.95 8.22 0.38
CA GLN A 112 -1.68 7.22 1.13
C GLN A 112 -3.15 7.57 1.48
N PRO A 113 -3.91 8.33 0.67
CA PRO A 113 -5.24 8.81 1.07
C PRO A 113 -6.23 7.68 1.36
N LEU A 114 -6.06 6.53 0.71
CA LEU A 114 -6.95 5.36 0.81
C LEU A 114 -7.12 4.85 2.25
N LEU A 115 -6.20 5.15 3.18
CA LEU A 115 -6.36 4.77 4.59
C LEU A 115 -7.64 5.35 5.24
N LEU A 116 -8.15 6.46 4.70
CA LEU A 116 -9.33 7.15 5.23
C LEU A 116 -10.65 6.53 4.79
N ASP A 117 -10.65 5.70 3.74
CA ASP A 117 -11.85 5.09 3.17
C ASP A 117 -11.60 3.63 2.78
N HIS A 118 -12.21 2.71 3.54
CA HIS A 118 -12.05 1.28 3.29
C HIS A 118 -12.62 0.82 1.94
N ALA A 119 -13.72 1.41 1.47
CA ALA A 119 -14.32 0.99 0.21
C ALA A 119 -13.38 1.32 -0.96
N LEU A 120 -12.79 2.52 -0.97
CA LEU A 120 -11.79 2.90 -1.97
C LEU A 120 -10.53 2.06 -1.86
N TRP A 121 -10.03 1.85 -0.63
CA TRP A 121 -8.88 1.00 -0.37
C TRP A 121 -9.09 -0.43 -0.87
N SER A 122 -10.24 -1.04 -0.57
CA SER A 122 -10.60 -2.40 -0.98
C SER A 122 -10.73 -2.51 -2.50
N ALA A 123 -11.34 -1.52 -3.16
CA ALA A 123 -11.46 -1.53 -4.62
C ALA A 123 -10.07 -1.51 -5.31
N VAL A 124 -9.13 -0.72 -4.78
CA VAL A 124 -7.74 -0.72 -5.24
C VAL A 124 -7.06 -2.05 -4.94
N ARG A 125 -7.20 -2.58 -3.71
CA ARG A 125 -6.66 -3.88 -3.28
C ARG A 125 -7.07 -4.99 -4.24
N ASP A 126 -8.37 -5.07 -4.54
CA ASP A 126 -8.93 -6.13 -5.39
C ASP A 126 -8.46 -6.00 -6.83
N THR A 127 -8.37 -4.77 -7.34
CA THR A 127 -7.84 -4.48 -8.67
C THR A 127 -6.39 -4.96 -8.82
N VAL A 128 -5.50 -4.60 -7.89
CA VAL A 128 -4.06 -4.96 -7.98
C VAL A 128 -3.77 -6.40 -7.57
N SER A 129 -4.63 -7.02 -6.75
CA SER A 129 -4.52 -8.46 -6.46
C SER A 129 -4.59 -9.32 -7.72
N GLY A 130 -5.28 -8.85 -8.76
CA GLY A 130 -5.25 -9.48 -10.09
C GLY A 130 -3.84 -9.58 -10.66
N LEU A 131 -3.07 -8.49 -10.60
CA LEU A 131 -1.67 -8.45 -11.04
C LEU A 131 -0.77 -9.38 -10.21
N TRP A 132 -0.88 -9.33 -8.88
CA TRP A 132 -0.02 -10.09 -7.97
C TRP A 132 -0.11 -11.61 -8.16
N ARG A 133 -1.25 -12.12 -8.63
CA ARG A 133 -1.41 -13.53 -8.97
C ARG A 133 -0.53 -13.97 -10.14
N HIS A 134 -0.11 -13.05 -11.01
CA HIS A 134 0.71 -13.34 -12.19
C HIS A 134 2.19 -12.99 -12.00
N VAL A 135 2.51 -11.98 -11.19
CA VAL A 135 3.89 -11.47 -11.03
C VAL A 135 4.49 -11.74 -9.65
N GLY A 136 3.71 -12.29 -8.73
CA GLY A 136 4.07 -12.43 -7.32
C GLY A 136 3.61 -11.25 -6.48
N TRP A 137 3.51 -11.48 -5.17
CA TRP A 137 3.09 -10.46 -4.21
C TRP A 137 4.26 -9.55 -3.81
N PRO A 138 4.02 -8.25 -3.59
CA PRO A 138 5.07 -7.34 -3.14
C PRO A 138 5.57 -7.75 -1.74
N ASN A 139 6.87 -7.61 -1.52
CA ASN A 139 7.52 -7.86 -0.23
C ASN A 139 7.73 -6.56 0.59
N LEU A 140 7.25 -5.43 0.07
CA LEU A 140 7.28 -4.12 0.68
C LEU A 140 5.96 -3.39 0.43
N PRO A 141 5.58 -2.43 1.28
CA PRO A 141 4.40 -1.62 1.05
C PRO A 141 4.43 -0.80 -0.25
N LEU A 142 3.27 -0.73 -0.90
CA LEU A 142 2.95 0.16 -2.00
C LEU A 142 2.67 1.57 -1.47
N THR A 143 2.98 2.60 -2.25
CA THR A 143 2.47 3.97 -1.96
C THR A 143 1.35 4.29 -2.94
N ALA A 144 0.14 4.53 -2.42
CA ALA A 144 -0.95 5.10 -3.19
C ALA A 144 -0.90 6.62 -3.14
N GLU A 145 -1.16 7.30 -4.25
CA GLU A 145 -1.13 8.76 -4.37
C GLU A 145 -2.35 9.21 -5.18
N VAL A 146 -3.03 10.25 -4.70
CA VAL A 146 -3.99 11.02 -5.51
C VAL A 146 -3.29 12.31 -5.93
N LEU A 147 -3.25 12.53 -7.24
CA LEU A 147 -2.61 13.66 -7.90
C LEU A 147 -3.70 14.55 -8.46
N THR A 148 -3.66 15.85 -8.18
CA THR A 148 -4.59 16.85 -8.74
C THR A 148 -3.77 18.06 -9.18
N GLY A 149 -3.69 18.32 -10.48
CA GLY A 149 -2.82 19.37 -11.00
C GLY A 149 -3.20 19.87 -12.38
N ASP A 150 -2.73 21.06 -12.70
CA ASP A 150 -2.91 21.68 -14.01
C ASP A 150 -1.70 22.57 -14.35
N ARG A 151 -1.33 22.60 -15.64
CA ARG A 151 -0.19 23.36 -16.18
C ARG A 151 1.10 23.18 -15.36
N PHE A 152 1.31 21.97 -14.84
CA PHE A 152 2.42 21.68 -13.92
C PHE A 152 3.33 20.59 -14.47
N VAL A 153 4.64 20.77 -14.30
CA VAL A 153 5.67 19.79 -14.68
C VAL A 153 6.43 19.38 -13.41
N GLN A 154 6.45 18.08 -13.11
CA GLN A 154 7.09 17.53 -11.91
C GLN A 154 8.37 16.77 -12.25
N HIS A 155 9.49 17.24 -11.69
CA HIS A 155 10.83 16.69 -11.93
C HIS A 155 11.32 15.71 -10.85
N ALA A 156 10.50 15.38 -9.85
CA ALA A 156 10.93 14.50 -8.76
C ALA A 156 11.41 13.12 -9.28
N GLY A 157 10.70 12.56 -10.27
CA GLY A 157 11.09 11.30 -10.92
C GLY A 157 12.37 11.38 -11.76
N ALA A 158 12.85 12.59 -12.06
CA ALA A 158 14.09 12.82 -12.78
C ALA A 158 15.28 12.85 -11.83
N ALA A 159 15.10 13.50 -10.68
CA ALA A 159 16.14 13.76 -9.69
C ALA A 159 16.41 12.56 -8.77
N GLU A 160 15.38 11.78 -8.44
CA GLU A 160 15.51 10.61 -7.56
C GLU A 160 15.95 9.37 -8.35
N ALA A 161 16.57 8.40 -7.67
CA ALA A 161 16.86 7.10 -8.28
C ALA A 161 15.53 6.35 -8.54
N PRO A 162 15.33 5.75 -9.73
CA PRO A 162 14.14 4.99 -10.02
C PRO A 162 14.19 3.70 -9.21
N THR A 163 13.25 3.58 -8.28
CA THR A 163 13.19 2.46 -7.32
C THR A 163 11.83 1.78 -7.33
N HIS A 164 10.87 2.39 -8.05
CA HIS A 164 9.47 2.01 -8.06
C HIS A 164 8.96 1.93 -9.49
N ALA A 165 8.25 0.85 -9.82
CA ALA A 165 7.36 0.84 -10.96
C ALA A 165 6.11 1.68 -10.63
N ALA A 166 5.43 2.22 -11.63
CA ALA A 166 4.23 3.02 -11.42
C ALA A 166 3.05 2.50 -12.24
N LEU A 167 1.88 2.41 -11.60
CA LEU A 167 0.57 2.27 -12.24
C LEU A 167 -0.22 3.55 -12.00
N THR A 168 -0.55 4.30 -13.04
CA THR A 168 -1.26 5.58 -12.92
C THR A 168 -2.55 5.57 -13.73
N TRP A 169 -3.69 5.52 -13.04
CA TRP A 169 -5.01 5.69 -13.65
C TRP A 169 -5.37 7.18 -13.71
N VAL A 170 -5.64 7.69 -14.90
CA VAL A 170 -6.12 9.07 -15.08
C VAL A 170 -7.65 9.06 -14.94
N LEU A 171 -8.16 9.83 -13.98
CA LEU A 171 -9.59 9.95 -13.65
C LEU A 171 -10.24 11.13 -14.37
N ARG A 172 -9.46 12.19 -14.62
CA ARG A 172 -9.87 13.41 -15.32
C ARG A 172 -8.67 14.04 -16.01
N GLY A 173 -8.91 14.77 -17.09
CA GLY A 173 -7.92 15.59 -17.76
C GLY A 173 -6.87 14.74 -18.46
N ARG A 174 -5.64 15.24 -18.49
CA ARG A 174 -4.55 14.60 -19.22
C ARG A 174 -3.26 14.58 -18.42
N MET A 175 -2.62 13.42 -18.44
CA MET A 175 -1.28 13.23 -17.90
C MET A 175 -0.34 12.78 -19.01
N ASP A 176 0.73 13.53 -19.21
CA ASP A 176 1.84 13.16 -20.07
C ASP A 176 3.03 12.78 -19.19
N VAL A 177 3.80 11.77 -19.60
CA VAL A 177 5.01 11.36 -18.91
C VAL A 177 6.12 11.14 -19.92
N THR A 178 7.26 11.78 -19.69
CA THR A 178 8.49 11.57 -20.47
C THR A 178 9.39 10.65 -19.67
N LEU A 179 9.76 9.52 -20.25
CA LEU A 179 10.51 8.43 -19.61
C LEU A 179 11.90 8.27 -20.25
N TRP A 180 12.89 7.87 -19.45
CA TRP A 180 14.20 7.46 -19.96
C TRP A 180 14.83 6.38 -19.09
N ASP A 181 15.60 5.51 -19.73
CA ASP A 181 16.32 4.43 -19.07
C ASP A 181 17.47 5.00 -18.23
N GLU A 182 17.54 4.63 -16.94
CA GLU A 182 18.64 5.01 -16.06
C GLU A 182 20.02 4.57 -16.59
N ARG A 183 20.08 3.44 -17.31
CA ARG A 183 21.32 2.96 -17.95
C ARG A 183 21.80 3.89 -19.06
N GLY A 184 20.91 4.71 -19.60
CA GLY A 184 21.21 5.73 -20.60
C GLY A 184 21.94 6.97 -20.05
N GLY A 185 22.09 7.09 -18.73
CA GLY A 185 22.77 8.20 -18.07
C GLY A 185 21.84 9.21 -17.40
N PRO A 186 22.35 10.39 -17.00
CA PRO A 186 21.56 11.42 -16.32
C PRO A 186 20.45 11.98 -17.23
N PRO A 187 19.40 12.62 -16.65
CA PRO A 187 18.36 13.28 -17.42
C PRO A 187 18.96 14.33 -18.37
N PRO A 188 18.48 14.41 -19.63
CA PRO A 188 18.84 15.48 -20.55
C PRO A 188 18.51 16.88 -19.99
N THR A 189 19.27 17.90 -20.39
CA THR A 189 19.09 19.27 -19.88
C THR A 189 17.76 19.90 -20.28
N ASP A 190 17.21 19.47 -21.42
CA ASP A 190 15.95 19.92 -22.01
C ASP A 190 14.75 19.01 -21.64
N ILE A 191 14.91 18.10 -20.68
CA ILE A 191 13.86 17.15 -20.26
C ILE A 191 12.60 17.84 -19.70
N ALA A 192 12.69 19.13 -19.40
CA ALA A 192 11.57 19.95 -18.95
C ALA A 192 10.74 20.56 -20.08
N GLU A 193 11.15 20.41 -21.35
CA GLU A 193 10.44 20.95 -22.51
C GLU A 193 9.48 19.88 -23.06
N PRO A 194 8.18 19.89 -22.70
CA PRO A 194 7.26 18.79 -23.00
C PRO A 194 7.00 18.60 -24.51
N ASP A 195 7.25 19.63 -25.32
CA ASP A 195 6.99 19.61 -26.76
C ASP A 195 8.26 19.32 -27.59
N ARG A 196 9.39 19.07 -26.92
CA ARG A 196 10.67 18.80 -27.58
C ARG A 196 10.93 17.30 -27.67
N ASP A 197 11.31 16.84 -28.86
CA ASP A 197 11.75 15.47 -29.05
C ASP A 197 13.16 15.32 -28.48
N VAL A 198 13.27 14.54 -27.39
CA VAL A 198 14.53 14.30 -26.69
C VAL A 198 15.02 12.90 -27.07
N PRO A 199 16.18 12.78 -27.77
CA PRO A 199 16.69 11.48 -28.21
C PRO A 199 16.83 10.48 -27.06
N GLY A 200 16.25 9.30 -27.22
CA GLY A 200 16.28 8.23 -26.21
C GLY A 200 15.21 8.33 -25.12
N ALA A 201 14.41 9.39 -25.12
CA ALA A 201 13.23 9.49 -24.28
C ALA A 201 12.00 8.82 -24.92
N CYS A 202 11.11 8.30 -24.09
CA CYS A 202 9.81 7.75 -24.49
C CYS A 202 8.69 8.58 -23.86
N GLY A 203 7.90 9.26 -24.69
CA GLY A 203 6.70 9.97 -24.25
C GLY A 203 5.49 9.05 -24.20
N LEU A 204 4.78 9.03 -23.07
CA LEU A 204 3.45 8.45 -22.95
C LEU A 204 2.44 9.53 -22.56
N SER A 205 1.19 9.34 -22.96
CA SER A 205 0.12 10.30 -22.71
C SER A 205 -1.19 9.56 -22.46
N ALA A 206 -1.88 9.86 -21.36
CA ALA A 206 -3.16 9.26 -21.02
C ALA A 206 -4.22 10.31 -20.67
N GLY A 207 -5.44 10.04 -21.12
CA GLY A 207 -6.64 10.77 -20.71
C GLY A 207 -7.48 9.98 -19.71
N ALA A 208 -8.61 10.57 -19.29
CA ALA A 208 -9.55 9.93 -18.37
C ALA A 208 -9.96 8.51 -18.81
N GLY A 209 -9.89 7.54 -17.88
CA GLY A 209 -10.19 6.12 -18.12
C GLY A 209 -9.04 5.31 -18.74
N GLU A 210 -7.86 5.91 -18.87
CA GLU A 210 -6.64 5.24 -19.31
C GLU A 210 -5.67 5.01 -18.14
N LEU A 211 -4.87 3.96 -18.25
CA LEU A 211 -3.82 3.55 -17.32
C LEU A 211 -2.47 3.70 -18.01
N LEU A 212 -1.55 4.41 -17.35
CA LEU A 212 -0.14 4.43 -17.67
C LEU A 212 0.62 3.45 -16.78
N TYR A 213 1.56 2.72 -17.36
CA TYR A 213 2.52 1.91 -16.64
C TYR A 213 3.94 2.20 -17.12
N TRP A 214 4.89 2.23 -16.18
CA TRP A 214 6.32 2.12 -16.49
C TRP A 214 7.07 1.32 -15.42
N PRO A 215 8.12 0.58 -15.82
CA PRO A 215 8.96 -0.20 -14.92
C PRO A 215 9.85 0.69 -14.05
N GLY A 216 10.41 0.11 -12.98
CA GLY A 216 11.15 0.84 -11.96
C GLY A 216 12.61 1.15 -12.29
N ASP A 217 13.05 0.90 -13.52
CA ASP A 217 14.33 1.34 -14.08
C ASP A 217 14.20 2.63 -14.91
N GLN A 218 12.99 3.19 -14.98
CA GLN A 218 12.70 4.41 -15.73
C GLN A 218 12.72 5.63 -14.81
N ARG A 219 13.57 6.59 -15.16
CA ARG A 219 13.42 7.96 -14.67
C ARG A 219 12.31 8.65 -15.46
N HIS A 220 11.67 9.64 -14.85
CA HIS A 220 10.47 10.25 -15.44
C HIS A 220 10.26 11.72 -15.09
N VAL A 221 9.60 12.45 -16.00
CA VAL A 221 9.02 13.77 -15.76
C VAL A 221 7.53 13.68 -16.03
N ASP A 222 6.72 14.08 -15.06
CA ASP A 222 5.26 14.12 -15.19
C ASP A 222 4.81 15.50 -15.64
N THR A 223 3.86 15.57 -16.55
CA THR A 223 3.20 16.81 -16.98
C THR A 223 1.69 16.66 -16.82
N TYR A 224 1.09 17.59 -16.08
CA TYR A 224 -0.33 17.60 -15.72
C TYR A 224 -1.05 18.70 -16.48
N ARG A 225 -2.13 18.35 -17.21
CA ARG A 225 -2.88 19.27 -18.08
C ARG A 225 -4.39 19.04 -17.94
N GLU A 226 -5.16 20.06 -18.27
CA GLU A 226 -6.62 19.99 -18.37
C GLU A 226 -7.28 19.59 -17.04
N ARG A 227 -6.82 20.19 -15.92
CA ARG A 227 -7.31 19.86 -14.57
C ARG A 227 -7.18 18.35 -14.28
N CYS A 228 -5.97 17.83 -14.47
CA CYS A 228 -5.67 16.42 -14.36
C CYS A 228 -5.92 15.91 -12.94
N VAL A 229 -6.62 14.79 -12.83
CA VAL A 229 -6.74 14.00 -11.60
C VAL A 229 -6.32 12.57 -11.89
N ALA A 230 -5.41 12.02 -11.08
CA ALA A 230 -4.93 10.65 -11.25
C ALA A 230 -4.76 9.91 -9.92
N LEU A 231 -5.01 8.61 -9.94
CA LEU A 231 -4.60 7.66 -8.90
C LEU A 231 -3.31 6.99 -9.36
N ARG A 232 -2.23 7.18 -8.61
CA ARG A 232 -0.95 6.53 -8.84
C ARG A 232 -0.62 5.53 -7.74
N LEU A 233 -0.17 4.35 -8.12
CA LEU A 233 0.43 3.37 -7.23
C LEU A 233 1.92 3.27 -7.56
N ARG A 234 2.77 3.56 -6.58
CA ARG A 234 4.22 3.34 -6.65
C ARG A 234 4.54 2.00 -6.02
N ILE A 235 5.10 1.10 -6.82
CA ILE A 235 5.38 -0.28 -6.45
C ILE A 235 6.88 -0.46 -6.27
N PRO A 236 7.39 -0.74 -5.07
CA PRO A 236 8.81 -0.95 -4.86
C PRO A 236 9.28 -2.19 -5.63
N VAL A 237 10.25 -2.01 -6.52
CA VAL A 237 10.84 -3.11 -7.32
C VAL A 237 12.36 -3.17 -7.21
N ASP A 238 12.99 -2.12 -6.68
CA ASP A 238 14.43 -2.13 -6.41
C ASP A 238 14.81 -3.13 -5.32
N ARG A 239 15.90 -3.87 -5.55
CA ARG A 239 16.39 -4.92 -4.65
C ARG A 239 17.11 -4.39 -3.41
N GLY A 240 17.53 -3.13 -3.42
CA GLY A 240 18.14 -2.46 -2.27
C GLY A 240 17.12 -2.05 -1.20
N LEU A 241 15.86 -1.83 -1.59
CA LEU A 241 14.81 -1.44 -0.64
C LEU A 241 14.54 -2.52 0.43
N PRO A 242 14.36 -3.82 0.09
CA PRO A 242 14.16 -4.86 1.11
C PRO A 242 15.34 -4.99 2.06
N PHE A 243 16.57 -4.78 1.59
CA PHE A 243 17.75 -4.82 2.44
C PHE A 243 17.72 -3.70 3.49
N THR A 244 17.34 -2.49 3.09
CA THR A 244 17.17 -1.36 4.01
C THR A 244 16.12 -1.67 5.07
N ALA A 245 14.96 -2.20 4.66
CA ALA A 245 13.89 -2.58 5.59
C ALA A 245 14.29 -3.71 6.55
N LEU A 246 15.08 -4.68 6.08
CA LEU A 246 15.61 -5.77 6.91
C LEU A 246 16.65 -5.26 7.90
N ARG A 247 17.55 -4.37 7.48
CA ARG A 247 18.54 -3.73 8.36
C ARG A 247 17.85 -3.01 9.52
N ASP A 248 16.82 -2.23 9.23
CA ASP A 248 16.09 -1.48 10.25
C ASP A 248 15.36 -2.43 11.22
N LEU A 249 14.76 -3.52 10.71
CA LEU A 249 14.17 -4.57 11.56
C LEU A 249 15.21 -5.28 12.45
N LEU A 250 16.40 -5.57 11.92
CA LEU A 250 17.47 -6.19 12.70
C LEU A 250 17.97 -5.25 13.80
N ALA A 251 18.09 -3.96 13.50
CA ALA A 251 18.43 -2.95 14.49
C ALA A 251 17.40 -2.94 15.63
N ASP A 252 16.09 -2.93 15.31
CA ASP A 252 15.03 -2.98 16.31
C ASP A 252 15.09 -4.25 17.18
N LEU A 253 15.36 -5.41 16.58
CA LEU A 253 15.46 -6.68 17.30
C LEU A 253 16.66 -6.72 18.25
N VAL A 254 17.82 -6.22 17.82
CA VAL A 254 19.01 -6.10 18.65
C VAL A 254 18.77 -5.11 19.79
N HIS A 255 18.19 -3.94 19.49
CA HIS A 255 17.87 -2.93 20.51
C HIS A 255 16.85 -3.43 21.54
N ALA A 256 15.82 -4.17 21.12
CA ALA A 256 14.83 -4.72 22.03
C ALA A 256 15.36 -5.89 22.89
N GLY A 257 16.45 -6.53 22.47
CA GLY A 257 17.13 -7.59 23.22
C GLY A 257 18.11 -7.08 24.26
N ARG A 258 18.48 -5.80 24.21
CA ARG A 258 19.32 -5.15 25.21
C ARG A 258 18.44 -4.65 26.36
N ASP A 259 18.87 -4.87 27.60
CA ASP A 259 18.34 -4.10 28.71
C ASP A 259 18.48 -2.62 28.36
N ARG A 260 17.42 -1.84 28.64
CA ARG A 260 17.42 -0.38 28.43
C ARG A 260 18.39 0.25 29.41
N ASP A 261 19.69 0.08 29.17
CA ASP A 261 20.70 0.90 29.76
C ASP A 261 20.48 2.29 29.16
N GLU A 262 20.03 3.25 29.98
CA GLU A 262 19.75 4.64 29.58
C GLU A 262 21.03 5.38 29.13
N THR A 263 22.18 4.70 29.14
CA THR A 263 23.44 5.21 28.61
C THR A 263 23.40 5.28 27.09
N VAL A 264 23.49 6.50 26.56
CA VAL A 264 23.69 6.78 25.14
C VAL A 264 24.91 5.97 24.66
N PRO A 265 24.83 5.24 23.52
CA PRO A 265 25.88 4.33 23.08
C PRO A 265 27.07 5.11 22.51
N TYR A 266 27.80 5.82 23.37
CA TYR A 266 29.11 6.34 23.04
C TYR A 266 30.14 5.23 23.23
N PHE A 267 31.09 5.14 22.31
CA PHE A 267 32.31 4.40 22.61
C PHE A 267 32.98 5.09 23.80
N PRO A 268 33.34 4.37 24.86
CA PRO A 268 34.00 4.94 26.01
C PRO A 268 35.32 5.52 25.52
N PHE A 269 35.63 6.74 25.95
CA PHE A 269 36.87 7.41 25.63
C PHE A 269 37.70 7.53 26.92
N GLY A 270 38.83 6.83 27.02
CA GLY A 270 39.68 6.87 28.20
C GLY A 270 40.74 5.77 28.28
N PRO A 271 41.49 5.68 29.39
CA PRO A 271 42.44 4.60 29.63
C PRO A 271 41.74 3.23 29.61
N GLY A 272 42.25 2.28 28.82
CA GLY A 272 41.64 0.94 28.66
C GLY A 272 40.55 0.84 27.60
N THR A 273 40.39 1.86 26.75
CA THR A 273 39.44 1.88 25.62
C THR A 273 40.14 1.82 24.26
N GLY A 274 41.40 1.40 24.21
CA GLY A 274 42.14 1.18 22.97
C GLY A 274 41.47 0.14 22.08
N ILE A 275 41.79 0.14 20.78
CA ILE A 275 41.08 -0.71 19.79
C ILE A 275 41.01 -2.18 20.22
N GLY A 276 42.12 -2.74 20.72
CA GLY A 276 42.22 -4.16 21.13
C GLY A 276 42.05 -4.44 22.63
N ASP A 277 41.80 -3.42 23.46
CA ASP A 277 41.64 -3.62 24.90
C ASP A 277 40.36 -4.42 25.20
N PRO A 278 40.28 -5.21 26.30
CA PRO A 278 39.09 -6.00 26.63
C PRO A 278 37.78 -5.20 26.74
N GLY A 279 37.86 -3.92 27.14
CA GLY A 279 36.72 -2.97 27.18
C GLY A 279 36.66 -2.01 26.00
N GLY A 280 37.55 -2.19 25.02
CA GLY A 280 37.80 -1.32 23.88
C GLY A 280 36.81 -1.46 22.73
N VAL A 281 37.14 -0.83 21.60
CA VAL A 281 36.25 -0.71 20.43
C VAL A 281 36.03 -2.06 19.74
N LEU A 282 37.09 -2.84 19.49
CA LEU A 282 36.99 -4.08 18.72
C LEU A 282 36.14 -5.14 19.44
N PRO A 283 36.32 -5.44 20.74
CA PRO A 283 35.46 -6.40 21.43
C PRO A 283 33.97 -5.99 21.45
N ARG A 284 33.68 -4.69 21.58
CA ARG A 284 32.29 -4.18 21.52
C ARG A 284 31.68 -4.36 20.13
N LEU A 285 32.43 -4.08 19.07
CA LEU A 285 31.99 -4.33 17.69
C LEU A 285 31.81 -5.83 17.41
N THR A 286 32.71 -6.68 17.92
CA THR A 286 32.58 -8.14 17.81
C THR A 286 31.32 -8.63 18.53
N ALA A 287 31.08 -8.16 19.77
CA ALA A 287 29.87 -8.51 20.52
C ALA A 287 28.59 -8.07 19.78
N LEU A 288 28.54 -6.85 19.25
CA LEU A 288 27.44 -6.39 18.41
C LEU A 288 27.28 -7.26 17.15
N GLY A 289 28.39 -7.69 16.54
CA GLY A 289 28.39 -8.60 15.39
C GLY A 289 27.81 -9.99 15.73
N ASP A 290 28.14 -10.52 16.90
CA ASP A 290 27.60 -11.79 17.39
C ASP A 290 26.12 -11.68 17.77
N GLU A 291 25.70 -10.56 18.39
CA GLU A 291 24.28 -10.26 18.65
C GLU A 291 23.48 -10.17 17.34
N LEU A 292 24.03 -9.47 16.33
CA LEU A 292 23.42 -9.39 15.00
C LEU A 292 23.31 -10.77 14.34
N ARG A 293 24.36 -11.60 14.43
CA ARG A 293 24.34 -12.98 13.93
C ARG A 293 23.24 -13.79 14.62
N GLY A 294 23.14 -13.70 15.95
CA GLY A 294 22.07 -14.34 16.72
C GLY A 294 20.68 -13.87 16.32
N ALA A 295 20.51 -12.57 16.06
CA ALA A 295 19.23 -12.01 15.60
C ALA A 295 18.82 -12.54 14.21
N VAL A 296 19.78 -12.65 13.28
CA VAL A 296 19.55 -13.19 11.93
C VAL A 296 19.13 -14.67 11.97
N GLU A 297 19.72 -15.46 12.86
CA GLU A 297 19.42 -16.89 13.00
C GLU A 297 18.15 -17.18 13.82
N SER A 298 17.58 -16.16 14.47
CA SER A 298 16.48 -16.30 15.41
C SER A 298 15.15 -16.67 14.76
N GLU A 299 14.37 -17.53 15.44
CA GLU A 299 12.97 -17.77 15.10
C GLU A 299 12.12 -16.51 15.24
N ARG A 300 12.53 -15.55 16.08
CA ARG A 300 11.85 -14.26 16.25
C ARG A 300 11.86 -13.45 14.96
N LEU A 301 13.01 -13.38 14.27
CA LEU A 301 13.09 -12.73 12.96
C LEU A 301 12.22 -13.47 11.94
N ARG A 302 12.35 -14.80 11.84
CA ARG A 302 11.55 -15.61 10.91
C ARG A 302 10.05 -15.42 11.12
N ARG A 303 9.59 -15.42 12.37
CA ARG A 303 8.19 -15.16 12.74
C ARG A 303 7.76 -13.74 12.37
N THR A 304 8.60 -12.74 12.64
CA THR A 304 8.28 -11.34 12.30
C THR A 304 8.14 -11.14 10.80
N LEU A 305 9.04 -11.73 10.00
CA LEU A 305 8.96 -11.69 8.55
C LEU A 305 7.71 -12.42 8.03
N ARG A 306 7.36 -13.58 8.59
CA ARG A 306 6.12 -14.31 8.25
C ARG A 306 4.87 -13.47 8.55
N VAL A 307 4.80 -12.85 9.73
CA VAL A 307 3.69 -11.95 10.13
C VAL A 307 3.58 -10.76 9.18
N ARG A 308 4.69 -10.07 8.90
CA ARG A 308 4.71 -8.93 7.96
C ARG A 308 4.29 -9.33 6.55
N TRP A 309 4.77 -10.48 6.06
CA TRP A 309 4.38 -10.97 4.74
C TRP A 309 2.90 -11.37 4.70
N ALA A 310 2.36 -11.99 5.75
CA ALA A 310 0.94 -12.31 5.84
C ALA A 310 0.07 -11.03 5.79
N ALA A 311 0.47 -10.00 6.55
CA ALA A 311 -0.16 -8.67 6.52
C ALA A 311 -0.15 -8.11 5.09
N LEU A 312 1.03 -7.95 4.50
CA LEU A 312 1.21 -7.40 3.16
C LEU A 312 0.40 -8.17 2.10
N ARG A 313 0.41 -9.50 2.14
CA ARG A 313 -0.38 -10.33 1.22
C ARG A 313 -1.88 -10.04 1.37
N SER A 314 -2.40 -10.06 2.59
CA SER A 314 -3.83 -9.79 2.82
C SER A 314 -4.24 -8.35 2.48
N ALA A 315 -3.30 -7.40 2.52
CA ALA A 315 -3.49 -6.01 2.11
C ALA A 315 -3.19 -5.76 0.63
N ALA A 316 -2.79 -6.77 -0.13
CA ALA A 316 -2.23 -6.62 -1.48
C ALA A 316 -1.12 -5.57 -1.60
N GLY A 317 -0.34 -5.40 -0.53
CA GLY A 317 0.74 -4.43 -0.39
C GLY A 317 0.29 -3.02 0.00
N LEU A 318 -1.01 -2.74 0.11
CA LEU A 318 -1.51 -1.39 0.40
C LEU A 318 -1.39 -1.10 1.89
N GLU A 319 -0.37 -0.34 2.27
CA GLU A 319 -0.24 0.20 3.63
C GLU A 319 -0.10 1.73 3.59
N PRO A 320 -0.61 2.43 4.62
CA PRO A 320 -1.33 1.93 5.78
C PRO A 320 -2.74 1.40 5.43
N ILE A 321 -3.23 0.51 6.29
CA ILE A 321 -4.57 -0.08 6.17
C ILE A 321 -5.61 0.78 6.91
N PRO A 322 -6.85 0.85 6.40
CA PRO A 322 -7.94 1.53 7.09
C PRO A 322 -8.24 0.94 8.47
N VAL A 323 -8.77 1.77 9.37
CA VAL A 323 -9.17 1.33 10.71
C VAL A 323 -10.20 0.20 10.60
N PRO A 324 -10.08 -0.88 11.40
CA PRO A 324 -11.11 -1.91 11.51
C PRO A 324 -12.48 -1.34 11.89
N ARG A 325 -13.55 -2.03 11.54
CA ARG A 325 -14.90 -1.65 11.98
C ARG A 325 -15.03 -1.79 13.50
N ASP A 326 -15.99 -1.08 14.05
CA ASP A 326 -16.48 -1.34 15.41
C ASP A 326 -17.09 -2.75 15.50
N GLY A 327 -16.98 -3.34 16.68
CA GLY A 327 -17.52 -4.68 16.94
C GLY A 327 -19.04 -4.69 17.00
N VAL A 328 -19.62 -5.88 16.82
CA VAL A 328 -21.06 -6.13 16.95
C VAL A 328 -21.29 -7.32 17.85
N ALA A 329 -22.43 -7.35 18.54
CA ALA A 329 -22.80 -8.48 19.37
C ALA A 329 -23.16 -9.69 18.49
N ILE A 330 -22.21 -10.58 18.27
CA ILE A 330 -22.44 -11.84 17.53
C ILE A 330 -23.08 -12.86 18.46
N THR A 331 -24.20 -13.42 18.02
CA THR A 331 -24.94 -14.48 18.72
C THR A 331 -24.93 -15.76 17.87
N ARG A 332 -25.35 -16.90 18.44
CA ARG A 332 -25.48 -18.15 17.66
C ARG A 332 -26.44 -18.03 16.45
N GLY A 333 -27.42 -17.13 16.52
CA GLY A 333 -28.35 -16.86 15.42
C GLY A 333 -27.77 -15.98 14.30
N THR A 334 -26.63 -15.33 14.54
CA THR A 334 -26.01 -14.44 13.56
C THR A 334 -25.51 -15.22 12.34
N ARG A 335 -25.83 -14.71 11.14
CA ARG A 335 -25.43 -15.30 9.87
C ARG A 335 -24.44 -14.38 9.17
N PHE A 336 -23.46 -14.96 8.51
CA PHE A 336 -22.40 -14.22 7.83
C PHE A 336 -22.04 -14.86 6.50
N ARG A 337 -21.35 -14.06 5.69
CA ARG A 337 -20.70 -14.49 4.46
C ARG A 337 -19.23 -14.09 4.54
N ARG A 338 -18.34 -14.98 4.11
CA ARG A 338 -16.94 -14.61 3.91
C ARG A 338 -16.81 -13.69 2.69
N THR A 339 -16.21 -12.51 2.89
CA THR A 339 -16.16 -11.48 1.84
C THR A 339 -14.76 -11.16 1.33
N GLY A 340 -13.72 -11.65 2.01
CA GLY A 340 -12.33 -11.49 1.58
C GLY A 340 -11.51 -12.77 1.74
N GLU A 341 -10.32 -12.78 1.14
CA GLU A 341 -9.33 -13.81 1.39
C GLU A 341 -8.81 -13.70 2.83
N ILE A 342 -8.81 -14.83 3.55
CA ILE A 342 -8.12 -14.95 4.84
C ILE A 342 -6.80 -15.65 4.57
N VAL A 343 -5.71 -14.90 4.64
CA VAL A 343 -4.36 -15.45 4.46
C VAL A 343 -4.00 -16.24 5.71
N ARG A 344 -3.59 -17.49 5.52
CA ARG A 344 -3.23 -18.42 6.58
C ARG A 344 -1.80 -18.90 6.41
N MET A 345 -1.02 -18.89 7.49
CA MET A 345 0.38 -19.31 7.50
C MET A 345 0.74 -20.05 8.78
N ALA A 346 1.44 -21.18 8.66
CA ALA A 346 1.95 -21.89 9.82
C ALA A 346 2.90 -21.03 10.67
N ASP A 347 2.74 -21.09 11.99
CA ASP A 347 3.59 -20.45 12.98
C ASP A 347 4.06 -21.43 14.05
N GLY A 348 4.92 -22.34 13.62
CA GLY A 348 5.38 -23.46 14.44
C GLY A 348 4.35 -24.59 14.51
N PRO A 349 4.58 -25.60 15.37
CA PRO A 349 3.82 -26.84 15.35
C PRO A 349 2.37 -26.74 15.85
N ALA A 350 2.02 -25.67 16.58
CA ALA A 350 0.72 -25.57 17.25
C ALA A 350 -0.08 -24.32 16.86
N HIS A 351 0.50 -23.37 16.13
CA HIS A 351 -0.12 -22.07 15.90
C HIS A 351 -0.12 -21.75 14.41
N GLU A 352 -1.10 -20.94 14.02
CA GLU A 352 -1.22 -20.38 12.68
C GLU A 352 -1.42 -18.88 12.79
N VAL A 353 -0.81 -18.16 11.87
CA VAL A 353 -1.02 -16.73 11.64
C VAL A 353 -2.14 -16.57 10.61
N TRP A 354 -3.15 -15.79 10.98
CA TRP A 354 -4.24 -15.37 10.11
C TRP A 354 -4.07 -13.88 9.81
N ALA A 355 -4.26 -13.51 8.54
CA ALA A 355 -4.22 -12.12 8.11
C ALA A 355 -5.40 -11.77 7.21
N VAL A 356 -6.04 -10.64 7.50
CA VAL A 356 -7.22 -10.12 6.82
C VAL A 356 -7.03 -8.61 6.68
N ASP A 357 -7.10 -8.08 5.46
CA ASP A 357 -6.97 -6.64 5.18
C ASP A 357 -5.75 -5.99 5.85
N GLY A 358 -4.63 -6.69 5.87
CA GLY A 358 -3.37 -6.29 6.51
C GLY A 358 -3.31 -6.43 8.03
N ASN A 359 -4.42 -6.79 8.67
CA ASN A 359 -4.46 -7.05 10.11
C ASN A 359 -4.10 -8.51 10.39
N VAL A 360 -3.24 -8.73 11.38
CA VAL A 360 -2.72 -10.07 11.70
C VAL A 360 -3.10 -10.50 13.11
N PHE A 361 -3.40 -11.79 13.28
CA PHE A 361 -3.61 -12.41 14.57
C PHE A 361 -3.26 -13.90 14.54
N THR A 362 -3.07 -14.50 15.71
CA THR A 362 -2.66 -15.91 15.84
C THR A 362 -3.77 -16.76 16.42
N LEU A 363 -3.90 -17.99 15.92
CA LEU A 363 -4.84 -19.01 16.42
C LEU A 363 -4.12 -20.35 16.64
N PRO A 364 -4.65 -21.23 17.50
CA PRO A 364 -4.24 -22.64 17.53
C PRO A 364 -4.56 -23.34 16.20
N GLY A 365 -3.60 -24.05 15.60
CA GLY A 365 -3.72 -24.58 14.23
C GLY A 365 -4.93 -25.50 14.02
N ALA A 366 -5.15 -26.48 14.90
CA ALA A 366 -6.26 -27.44 14.80
C ALA A 366 -7.66 -26.80 14.98
N ALA A 367 -7.74 -25.63 15.60
CA ALA A 367 -8.97 -24.86 15.68
C ALA A 367 -9.17 -24.01 14.42
N GLY A 368 -8.09 -23.42 13.89
CA GLY A 368 -8.09 -22.63 12.66
C GLY A 368 -8.65 -23.39 11.45
N ASP A 369 -8.18 -24.61 11.19
CA ASP A 369 -8.67 -25.44 10.07
C ASP A 369 -10.18 -25.66 10.12
N ARG A 370 -10.71 -26.00 11.30
CA ARG A 370 -12.13 -26.27 11.50
C ARG A 370 -12.98 -25.01 11.34
N VAL A 371 -12.55 -23.88 11.93
CA VAL A 371 -13.21 -22.58 11.71
C VAL A 371 -13.24 -22.25 10.22
N TYR A 372 -12.09 -22.30 9.56
CA TYR A 372 -11.97 -21.89 8.16
C TYR A 372 -12.82 -22.75 7.22
N ALA A 373 -12.84 -24.07 7.45
CA ALA A 373 -13.71 -24.98 6.70
C ALA A 373 -15.20 -24.69 6.95
N ALA A 374 -15.58 -24.42 8.20
CA ALA A 374 -16.96 -24.15 8.57
C ALA A 374 -17.48 -22.82 8.01
N LEU A 375 -16.62 -21.78 7.94
CA LEU A 375 -16.99 -20.48 7.35
C LEU A 375 -17.44 -20.60 5.88
N GLY A 376 -16.96 -21.61 5.16
CA GLY A 376 -17.24 -21.82 3.75
C GLY A 376 -16.60 -20.76 2.84
N ASP A 377 -16.65 -21.01 1.53
CA ASP A 377 -16.16 -20.06 0.52
C ASP A 377 -17.33 -19.24 -0.05
N GLY A 378 -17.58 -18.07 0.54
CA GLY A 378 -18.64 -17.14 0.08
C GLY A 378 -20.08 -17.63 0.28
N ALA A 379 -20.27 -18.84 0.80
CA ALA A 379 -21.56 -19.34 1.25
C ALA A 379 -22.02 -18.61 2.51
N GLU A 380 -23.33 -18.54 2.69
CA GLU A 380 -23.93 -18.07 3.93
C GLU A 380 -23.82 -19.16 4.99
N THR A 381 -23.27 -18.78 6.15
CA THR A 381 -22.97 -19.69 7.25
C THR A 381 -23.49 -19.09 8.55
N GLY A 382 -24.10 -19.91 9.41
CA GLY A 382 -24.54 -19.48 10.74
C GLY A 382 -23.41 -19.58 11.77
N ALA A 383 -23.42 -18.69 12.77
CA ALA A 383 -22.51 -18.80 13.93
C ALA A 383 -22.69 -20.13 14.66
N ASP A 384 -23.92 -20.64 14.75
CA ASP A 384 -24.23 -21.96 15.30
C ASP A 384 -23.53 -23.11 14.54
N ASP A 385 -23.43 -23.03 13.21
CA ASP A 385 -22.74 -24.05 12.40
C ASP A 385 -21.23 -24.07 12.71
N VAL A 386 -20.63 -22.89 12.87
CA VAL A 386 -19.21 -22.76 13.22
C VAL A 386 -18.93 -23.20 14.66
N CYS A 387 -19.81 -22.84 15.61
CA CYS A 387 -19.75 -23.33 16.98
C CYS A 387 -19.81 -24.87 17.00
N ARG A 388 -20.79 -25.49 16.32
CA ARG A 388 -20.91 -26.95 16.23
C ARG A 388 -19.71 -27.64 15.60
N ALA A 389 -19.04 -27.01 14.63
CA ALA A 389 -17.83 -27.56 14.03
C ALA A 389 -16.64 -27.63 15.00
N LEU A 390 -16.64 -26.81 16.06
CA LEU A 390 -15.56 -26.69 17.03
C LEU A 390 -15.84 -27.39 18.35
N SER A 391 -17.12 -27.42 18.73
CA SER A 391 -17.66 -28.06 19.92
C SER A 391 -17.88 -29.55 19.58
N ALA A 392 -16.90 -30.39 19.89
CA ALA A 392 -17.03 -31.86 19.81
C ALA A 392 -17.99 -32.41 20.89
N GLY A 393 -19.17 -31.80 21.06
CA GLY A 393 -20.13 -32.05 22.12
C GLY A 393 -19.96 -31.23 23.40
N ASP A 394 -19.13 -30.18 23.40
CA ASP A 394 -18.88 -29.32 24.58
C ASP A 394 -18.97 -27.83 24.21
N ASP A 395 -20.02 -27.16 24.71
CA ASP A 395 -20.37 -25.75 24.42
C ASP A 395 -19.42 -24.75 25.09
N ARG A 396 -18.44 -25.20 25.90
CA ARG A 396 -17.48 -24.32 26.58
C ARG A 396 -16.63 -23.46 25.64
N ASN A 397 -16.49 -23.84 24.37
CA ASN A 397 -15.68 -23.11 23.39
C ASN A 397 -16.44 -21.97 22.69
N ASP A 398 -17.76 -21.91 22.79
CA ASP A 398 -18.58 -20.98 22.01
C ASP A 398 -18.23 -19.50 22.23
N PRO A 399 -17.97 -19.01 23.45
CA PRO A 399 -17.59 -17.61 23.64
C PRO A 399 -16.33 -17.24 22.86
N THR A 400 -15.37 -18.16 22.76
CA THR A 400 -14.13 -17.97 22.00
C THR A 400 -14.39 -17.93 20.49
N VAL A 401 -15.30 -18.78 20.00
CA VAL A 401 -15.72 -18.81 18.59
C VAL A 401 -16.44 -17.53 18.22
N LEU A 402 -17.40 -17.08 19.04
CA LEU A 402 -18.14 -15.84 18.81
C LEU A 402 -17.20 -14.62 18.83
N ALA A 403 -16.22 -14.58 19.73
CA ALA A 403 -15.20 -13.54 19.76
C ALA A 403 -14.29 -13.56 18.52
N LEU A 404 -13.97 -14.73 17.99
CA LEU A 404 -13.23 -14.86 16.73
C LEU A 404 -14.07 -14.35 15.54
N LEU A 405 -15.35 -14.68 15.50
CA LEU A 405 -16.26 -14.17 14.46
C LEU A 405 -16.39 -12.64 14.56
N ASP A 406 -16.48 -12.06 15.75
CA ASP A 406 -16.50 -10.60 15.93
C ASP A 406 -15.20 -9.99 15.42
N ARG A 407 -14.05 -10.59 15.76
CA ARG A 407 -12.76 -10.16 15.24
C ARG A 407 -12.73 -10.21 13.70
N LEU A 408 -13.19 -11.29 13.08
CA LEU A 408 -13.23 -11.41 11.62
C LEU A 408 -14.17 -10.37 10.99
N TYR A 409 -15.31 -10.07 11.62
CA TYR A 409 -16.25 -9.05 11.16
C TYR A 409 -15.62 -7.65 11.23
N ARG A 410 -14.97 -7.32 12.35
CA ARG A 410 -14.27 -6.04 12.55
C ARG A 410 -13.16 -5.84 11.52
N LEU A 411 -12.42 -6.91 11.25
CA LEU A 411 -11.35 -6.94 10.25
C LEU A 411 -11.86 -7.10 8.81
N ARG A 412 -13.18 -7.18 8.60
CA ARG A 412 -13.84 -7.30 7.28
C ARG A 412 -13.49 -8.57 6.50
N GLY A 413 -13.14 -9.64 7.22
CA GLY A 413 -12.99 -10.97 6.63
C GLY A 413 -14.34 -11.68 6.41
N ILE A 414 -15.36 -11.25 7.16
CA ILE A 414 -16.75 -11.67 7.02
C ILE A 414 -17.67 -10.46 7.10
N ASP A 415 -18.82 -10.54 6.44
CA ASP A 415 -19.92 -9.57 6.56
C ASP A 415 -21.17 -10.26 7.10
N LEU A 416 -21.99 -9.50 7.84
CA LEU A 416 -23.29 -9.96 8.28
C LEU A 416 -24.22 -10.09 7.07
N VAL A 417 -25.01 -11.15 7.04
CA VAL A 417 -26.13 -11.23 6.11
C VAL A 417 -27.31 -10.54 6.77
N GLU A 418 -27.74 -9.41 6.23
CA GLU A 418 -28.96 -8.75 6.70
C GLU A 418 -30.12 -9.75 6.65
N GLU A 419 -30.85 -9.90 7.76
CA GLU A 419 -32.13 -10.59 7.74
C GLU A 419 -33.06 -9.78 6.83
N GLY A 420 -33.21 -10.24 5.59
CA GLY A 420 -34.17 -9.66 4.66
C GLY A 420 -35.49 -9.48 5.37
N THR A 421 -35.92 -8.22 5.50
CA THR A 421 -37.20 -7.86 6.08
C THR A 421 -38.26 -8.64 5.30
N ARG A 422 -38.84 -9.65 5.94
CA ARG A 422 -39.94 -10.43 5.39
C ARG A 422 -41.22 -9.63 5.39
#